data_AF-A0A924UVZ9-F1
#
_entry.id   AF-A0A924UVZ9-F1
#
_cell.length_a   1.000
_cell.length_b   1.000
_cell.length_c   1.000
_cell.angle_alpha   90.00
_cell.angle_beta   90.00
_cell.angle_gamma   90.00
#
_symmetry.space_group_name_H-M   'P 1'
#
loop_
_entity.id
_entity.type
_entity.pdbx_description
1 polymer ?
#
loop_
_entity_poly.entity_id
_entity_poly.type
_entity_poly.pdbx_seq_one_letter_code
_entity_poly.pdbx_strand_id
1 'polypeptide(L)' 'VSSRRFQVTGLGIADPIASNETVDGRSQNRRVEFAITANEKMIKDAEAEVKN' A
#
# COMPACT_ATOMS: atom_id res chain seq x y z
N VAL A 1 0.64 -4.53 17.46
CA VAL A 1 -0.33 -4.52 16.33
C VAL A 1 -0.63 -5.97 15.95
N SER A 2 -1.89 -6.33 15.66
CA SER A 2 -2.23 -7.72 15.26
C SER A 2 -1.71 -8.03 13.85
N SER A 3 -1.12 -9.22 13.67
CA SER A 3 -0.61 -9.69 12.35
C SER A 3 -1.69 -9.74 11.28
N ARG A 4 -2.95 -10.01 11.66
CA ARG A 4 -4.11 -10.00 10.76
C ARG A 4 -4.42 -8.64 10.14
N ARG A 5 -3.81 -7.56 10.65
CA ARG A 5 -3.96 -6.20 10.08
C ARG A 5 -2.91 -5.87 9.02
N PHE A 6 -1.99 -6.79 8.73
CA PHE A 6 -0.98 -6.62 7.70
C PHE A 6 -1.27 -7.55 6.52
N GLN A 7 -1.24 -6.97 5.33
CA GLN A 7 -1.13 -7.71 4.08
C GLN A 7 0.20 -7.32 3.44
N VAL A 8 0.99 -8.30 3.04
CA VAL A 8 2.31 -8.09 2.43
C VAL A 8 2.30 -8.73 1.05
N THR A 9 2.58 -7.93 0.02
CA THR A 9 2.67 -8.37 -1.37
C THR A 9 4.06 -8.02 -1.90
N GLY A 10 4.77 -9.01 -2.45
CA GLY A 10 6.04 -8.78 -3.13
C GLY A 10 5.84 -8.68 -4.64
N LEU A 11 6.15 -7.52 -5.23
CA LEU A 11 6.01 -7.29 -6.68
C LEU A 11 7.29 -7.61 -7.48
N GLY A 12 8.43 -7.77 -6.81
CA GLY A 12 9.71 -8.03 -7.49
C GLY A 12 10.03 -6.94 -8.51
N ILE A 13 10.26 -7.33 -9.77
CA ILE A 13 10.61 -6.41 -10.87
C ILE A 13 9.41 -5.96 -11.70
N ALA A 14 8.19 -6.40 -11.37
CA ALA A 14 7.02 -6.21 -12.22
C ALA A 14 6.51 -4.76 -12.26
N ASP A 15 6.93 -3.92 -11.31
CA ASP A 15 6.48 -2.53 -11.19
C ASP A 15 7.64 -1.56 -10.82
N PRO A 16 8.54 -1.26 -11.78
CA PRO A 16 9.61 -0.30 -11.58
C PRO A 16 9.07 1.13 -11.67
N ILE A 17 9.51 2.00 -10.76
CA ILE A 17 9.20 3.45 -10.81
C ILE A 17 10.30 4.25 -11.52
N ALA A 18 11.45 3.64 -11.74
CA ALA A 18 12.60 4.23 -12.41
C ALA A 18 13.30 3.22 -13.33
N SER A 19 14.17 3.72 -14.22
CA SER A 19 14.96 2.86 -15.12
C SER A 19 15.89 1.91 -14.35
N ASN A 20 15.95 0.65 -14.77
CA ASN A 20 16.92 -0.32 -14.22
C ASN A 20 18.32 -0.20 -14.82
N GLU A 21 18.51 0.66 -15.83
CA GLU A 21 19.80 0.84 -16.51
C GLU A 21 20.81 1.60 -15.64
N THR A 22 20.35 2.51 -14.77
CA THR A 22 21.22 3.32 -13.92
C THR A 22 21.30 2.77 -12.49
N VAL A 23 22.42 3.02 -11.81
CA VAL A 23 22.60 2.65 -10.39
C VAL A 23 21.52 3.34 -9.53
N ASP A 24 21.27 4.62 -9.81
CA ASP A 24 20.30 5.42 -9.05
C ASP A 24 18.87 4.91 -9.25
N GLY A 25 18.48 4.60 -10.49
CA GLY A 25 17.14 4.08 -10.78
C GLY A 25 16.90 2.70 -10.16
N ARG A 26 17.90 1.81 -10.17
CA ARG A 26 17.84 0.54 -9.41
C ARG A 26 17.71 0.76 -7.92
N SER A 27 18.31 1.84 -7.39
CA SER A 27 18.17 2.18 -5.97
C SER A 27 16.75 2.65 -5.63
N GLN A 28 16.13 3.44 -6.52
CA GLN A 28 14.74 3.88 -6.35
C GLN A 28 13.74 2.71 -6.43
N ASN A 29 13.99 1.73 -7.30
CA ASN A 29 13.13 0.55 -7.43
C ASN A 29 13.17 -0.38 -6.22
N ARG A 30 14.23 -0.36 -5.40
CA ARG A 30 14.29 -1.08 -4.11
C ARG A 30 13.51 -0.31 -3.05
N ARG A 31 12.18 -0.41 -3.10
CA ARG A 31 11.27 0.35 -2.23
C ARG A 31 10.24 -0.54 -1.55
N VAL A 32 9.67 -0.01 -0.46
CA VAL A 32 8.51 -0.56 0.23
C VAL A 32 7.45 0.52 0.28
N GLU A 33 6.22 0.18 -0.12
CA GLU A 33 5.07 1.08 -0.05
C GLU A 33 4.11 0.62 1.03
N PHE A 34 3.54 1.59 1.77
CA PHE A 34 2.56 1.33 2.82
C PHE A 34 1.25 2.04 2.47
N ALA A 35 0.19 1.25 2.33
CA ALA A 35 -1.17 1.75 2.24
C ALA A 35 -1.93 1.43 3.53
N ILE A 36 -2.58 2.44 4.11
CA ILE A 36 -3.44 2.27 5.28
C ILE A 36 -4.87 2.42 4.79
N THR A 37 -5.65 1.35 4.89
CA THR A 37 -7.05 1.32 4.44
C THR A 37 -8.01 1.29 5.64
N ALA A 38 -9.19 1.88 5.45
CA ALA A 38 -10.27 1.78 6.43
C ALA A 38 -10.86 0.35 6.40
N ASN A 39 -11.25 -0.16 7.57
CA ASN A 39 -11.97 -1.43 7.62
C ASN A 39 -13.45 -1.22 7.26
N GLU A 40 -14.16 -2.30 6.92
CA GLU A 40 -15.58 -2.25 6.56
C GLU A 40 -16.45 -1.56 7.63
N LYS A 41 -16.10 -1.72 8.90
CA LYS A 41 -16.83 -1.08 10.00
C LYS A 41 -16.72 0.44 9.93
N MET A 42 -15.51 0.98 9.76
CA MET A 42 -15.29 2.43 9.65
C MET A 42 -16.01 3.03 8.45
N ILE A 43 -16.06 2.28 7.33
CA ILE A 43 -16.80 2.70 6.13
C ILE A 43 -18.30 2.76 6.43
N LYS A 44 -18.87 1.69 7.03
CA LYS A 44 -20.30 1.63 7.37
C LYS A 44 -20.71 2.68 8.41
N ASP A 45 -19.87 2.90 9.42
CA ASP A 45 -20.12 3.91 10.46
C ASP A 45 -20.15 5.31 9.82
N ALA A 46 -19.19 5.63 8.93
CA ALA A 46 -19.16 6.90 8.20
C ALA A 46 -20.37 7.07 7.26
N GLU A 47 -20.79 6.02 6.56
CA GLU A 47 -21.99 6.05 5.72
C GLU A 47 -23.28 6.28 6.52
N ALA A 48 -23.36 5.74 7.75
CA ALA A 48 -24.49 5.93 8.63
C ALA A 48 -24.54 7.35 9.23
N GLU A 49 -23.38 7.92 9.54
CA GLU A 49 -23.26 9.29 10.05
C GLU A 49 -23.68 10.34 9.02
N VAL A 50 -23.37 10.12 7.74
CA VAL A 50 -23.74 11.02 6.63
C VAL A 50 -25.23 10.97 6.27
N LYS A 51 -25.96 9.91 6.67
CA LYS A 51 -27.40 9.74 6.37
C LYS A 51 -28.34 10.40 7.38
N ASN A 52 -27.81 10.94 8.49
CA ASN A 52 -28.57 11.69 9.51
C ASN A 52 -28.49 13.19 9.28
#